data_AF-A0A4U7F0Z7-F1
#
_entry.id   AF-A0A4U7F0Z7-F1
#
_cell.length_a   1.000
_cell.length_b   1.000
_cell.length_c   1.000
_cell.angle_alpha   90.00
_cell.angle_beta   90.00
_cell.angle_gamma   90.00
#
_symmetry.space_group_name_H-M   'P 1'
#
loop_
_entity.id
_entity.type
_entity.pdbx_description
1 polymer ?
#
loop_
_entity_poly.entity_id
_entity_poly.type
_entity_poly.pdbx_seq_one_letter_code
_entity_poly.pdbx_strand_id
1 'polypeptide(L)'
;MTGLVPAERGVGETAAVDALPEFVVVAFAAVTHLADPWFLFALLALGYWFAGEGAAGSPRRAGATAIAVVTCAYAVVAVGKAWFAVPRPPGAMPPADVPTWLPNALAGWFRAQVLSDGFGFPSGHATGGAAAYGALALLYDRVWTRRRRLLGAGVIAAAVAASRVVI
;
A
#
# COMPACT_ATOMS: atom_id res chain seq x y z
N MET A 1 25.13 23.52 -1.35
CA MET A 1 23.91 24.12 -0.77
C MET A 1 22.93 23.02 -0.45
N THR A 2 23.12 22.36 0.70
CA THR A 2 22.18 21.37 1.24
C THR A 2 21.22 22.09 2.17
N GLY A 3 20.11 22.56 1.61
CA GLY A 3 19.00 23.05 2.43
C GLY A 3 18.44 21.87 3.20
N LEU A 4 18.81 21.75 4.48
CA LEU A 4 18.06 20.95 5.44
C LEU A 4 16.66 21.58 5.50
N VAL A 5 15.74 20.97 4.76
CA VAL A 5 14.33 21.26 4.93
C VAL A 5 13.99 20.90 6.38
N PRO A 6 13.58 21.85 7.23
CA PRO A 6 13.16 21.53 8.59
C PRO A 6 12.03 20.50 8.55
N ALA A 7 12.04 19.59 9.53
CA ALA A 7 11.08 18.48 9.71
C ALA A 7 9.69 18.97 10.16
N GLU A 8 9.22 20.05 9.55
CA GLU A 8 7.93 20.68 9.80
C GLU A 8 7.23 20.79 8.44
N ARG A 9 6.80 19.66 7.90
CA ARG A 9 5.92 19.65 6.73
C ARG A 9 4.65 18.90 7.06
N GLY A 10 3.65 19.68 7.48
CA GLY A 10 2.26 19.28 7.63
C GLY A 10 1.49 20.30 8.45
N VAL A 11 1.29 21.53 7.93
CA VAL A 11 0.39 22.49 8.59
C VAL A 11 -1.02 21.92 8.59
N GLY A 12 -1.51 21.50 9.77
CA GLY A 12 -2.89 21.06 10.00
C GLY A 12 -3.18 19.56 9.82
N GLU A 13 -2.29 18.79 9.18
CA GLU A 13 -2.51 17.37 8.87
C GLU A 13 -2.21 16.44 10.07
N THR A 14 -1.16 16.75 10.84
CA THR A 14 -0.82 15.99 12.06
C THR A 14 -1.89 16.15 13.15
N ALA A 15 -2.42 17.37 13.33
CA ALA A 15 -3.43 17.65 14.36
C ALA A 15 -4.77 16.92 14.12
N ALA A 16 -5.14 16.69 12.85
CA ALA A 16 -6.36 15.96 12.52
C ALA A 16 -6.19 14.44 12.68
N VAL A 17 -4.99 13.92 12.39
CA VAL A 17 -4.63 12.51 12.58
C VAL A 17 -4.53 12.16 14.07
N ASP A 18 -3.93 13.04 14.89
CA ASP A 18 -3.78 12.84 16.34
C ASP A 18 -5.13 12.77 17.08
N ALA A 19 -6.21 13.28 16.46
CA ALA A 19 -7.56 13.25 17.02
C ALA A 19 -8.37 12.01 16.64
N LEU A 20 -7.82 11.10 15.83
CA LEU A 20 -8.55 9.91 15.37
C LEU A 20 -8.71 8.88 16.48
N PRO A 21 -9.90 8.29 16.63
CA PRO A 21 -10.09 7.16 17.53
C PRO A 21 -9.20 5.96 17.14
N GLU A 22 -8.68 5.24 18.13
CA GLU A 22 -7.79 4.08 17.91
C GLU A 22 -8.37 3.03 16.94
N PHE A 23 -9.69 2.80 16.97
CA PHE A 23 -10.34 1.85 16.06
C PHE A 23 -10.24 2.28 14.58
N VAL A 24 -10.22 3.59 14.31
CA VAL A 24 -10.06 4.13 12.96
C VAL A 24 -8.64 3.87 12.46
N VAL A 25 -7.64 4.06 13.31
CA VAL A 25 -6.23 3.76 13.02
C VAL A 25 -6.05 2.27 12.70
N VAL A 26 -6.67 1.38 13.49
CA VAL A 26 -6.65 -0.07 13.22
C VAL A 26 -7.35 -0.42 11.89
N ALA A 27 -8.45 0.26 11.56
CA ALA A 27 -9.10 0.08 10.26
C ALA A 27 -8.18 0.51 9.11
N PHE A 28 -7.49 1.65 9.23
CA PHE A 28 -6.52 2.08 8.22
C PHE A 28 -5.28 1.18 8.15
N ALA A 29 -4.88 0.55 9.26
CA ALA A 29 -3.85 -0.49 9.25
C ALA A 29 -4.30 -1.69 8.39
N ALA A 30 -5.56 -2.11 8.50
CA ALA A 30 -6.14 -3.14 7.64
C ALA A 30 -6.23 -2.72 6.17
N VAL A 31 -6.57 -1.46 5.89
CA VAL A 31 -6.56 -0.93 4.52
C VAL A 31 -5.15 -0.92 3.94
N THR A 32 -4.15 -0.46 4.70
CA THR A 32 -2.74 -0.42 4.29
C THR A 32 -2.23 -1.82 3.96
N HIS A 33 -2.62 -2.81 4.75
CA HIS A 33 -2.25 -4.21 4.58
C HIS A 33 -2.57 -4.76 3.18
N LEU A 34 -3.65 -4.27 2.56
CA LEU A 34 -4.04 -4.64 1.19
C LEU A 34 -2.96 -4.31 0.15
N ALA A 35 -1.99 -3.46 0.49
CA ALA A 35 -0.87 -3.11 -0.37
C ALA A 35 0.50 -3.50 0.20
N ASP A 36 0.54 -4.37 1.22
CA ASP A 36 1.79 -4.96 1.67
C ASP A 36 2.44 -5.75 0.53
N PRO A 37 3.76 -5.61 0.28
CA PRO A 37 4.42 -6.28 -0.83
C PRO A 37 4.21 -7.80 -0.81
N TRP A 38 4.34 -8.43 0.37
CA TRP A 38 4.15 -9.86 0.51
C TRP A 38 2.70 -10.28 0.16
N PHE A 39 1.71 -9.49 0.58
CA PHE A 39 0.29 -9.76 0.32
C PHE A 39 0.00 -9.64 -1.17
N LEU A 40 0.48 -8.56 -1.81
CA LEU A 40 0.33 -8.35 -3.24
C LEU A 40 0.99 -9.45 -4.06
N PHE A 41 2.25 -9.81 -3.77
CA PHE A 41 2.92 -10.88 -4.50
C PHE A 41 2.29 -12.26 -4.25
N ALA A 42 1.78 -12.53 -3.04
CA ALA A 42 1.01 -13.75 -2.77
C ALA A 42 -0.28 -13.78 -3.60
N LEU A 43 -1.05 -12.68 -3.63
CA LEU A 43 -2.26 -12.55 -4.44
C LEU A 43 -1.97 -12.76 -5.94
N LEU A 44 -0.92 -12.14 -6.45
CA LEU A 44 -0.51 -12.29 -7.85
C LEU A 44 0.00 -13.70 -8.16
N ALA A 45 0.73 -14.34 -7.24
CA ALA A 45 1.16 -15.72 -7.38
C ALA A 45 -0.04 -16.69 -7.43
N LEU A 46 -1.05 -16.46 -6.58
CA LEU A 46 -2.31 -17.22 -6.63
C LEU A 46 -3.02 -17.01 -7.98
N GLY A 47 -3.11 -15.76 -8.45
CA GLY A 47 -3.66 -15.45 -9.76
C GLY A 47 -2.87 -16.08 -10.92
N TYR A 48 -1.54 -16.20 -10.79
CA TYR A 48 -0.70 -16.82 -11.79
C TYR A 48 -0.86 -18.36 -11.81
N TRP A 49 -0.95 -18.99 -10.65
CA TRP A 49 -1.03 -20.46 -10.55
C TRP A 49 -2.43 -21.01 -10.78
N PHE A 50 -3.46 -20.32 -10.28
CA PHE A 50 -4.80 -20.89 -10.14
C PHE A 50 -5.89 -20.20 -10.97
N ALA A 51 -5.62 -19.07 -11.61
CA ALA A 51 -6.64 -18.44 -12.45
C ALA A 51 -6.93 -19.29 -13.70
N GLY A 52 -8.20 -19.60 -13.89
CA GLY A 52 -8.70 -20.31 -15.08
C GLY A 52 -9.11 -19.36 -16.20
N GLU A 53 -9.54 -19.95 -17.32
CA GLU A 53 -10.01 -19.20 -18.50
C GLU A 53 -11.22 -18.32 -18.21
N GLY A 54 -11.97 -18.57 -17.13
CA GLY A 54 -13.05 -17.69 -16.69
C GLY A 54 -12.56 -16.31 -16.19
N ALA A 55 -11.27 -16.16 -15.88
CA ALA A 55 -10.73 -14.94 -15.31
C ALA A 55 -10.00 -14.05 -16.34
N ALA A 56 -9.34 -14.65 -17.34
CA ALA A 56 -8.64 -13.94 -18.41
C ALA A 56 -8.53 -14.80 -19.67
N GLY A 57 -8.33 -14.16 -20.84
CA GLY A 57 -8.09 -14.88 -22.10
C GLY A 57 -6.79 -15.69 -22.12
N SER A 58 -5.76 -15.26 -21.37
CA SER A 58 -4.51 -16.01 -21.19
C SER A 58 -4.03 -15.88 -19.73
N PRO A 59 -4.58 -16.67 -18.78
CA PRO A 59 -4.39 -16.45 -17.35
C PRO A 59 -2.93 -16.46 -16.89
N ARG A 60 -2.13 -17.39 -17.42
CA ARG A 60 -0.68 -17.46 -17.13
C ARG A 60 0.08 -16.22 -17.56
N ARG A 61 -0.23 -15.72 -18.76
CA ARG A 61 0.40 -14.51 -19.30
C ARG A 61 -0.04 -13.28 -18.50
N ALA A 62 -1.34 -13.17 -18.22
CA ALA A 62 -1.90 -12.11 -17.38
C ALA A 62 -1.21 -12.06 -16.01
N GLY A 63 -1.10 -13.21 -15.32
CA GLY A 63 -0.42 -13.29 -14.03
C GLY A 63 1.07 -12.92 -14.11
N ALA A 64 1.80 -13.45 -15.10
CA ALA A 64 3.21 -13.11 -15.29
C ALA A 64 3.43 -11.62 -15.60
N THR A 65 2.58 -11.03 -16.43
CA THR A 65 2.62 -9.59 -16.74
C THR A 65 2.29 -8.76 -15.50
N ALA A 66 1.31 -9.16 -14.69
CA ALA A 66 0.96 -8.45 -13.46
C ALA A 66 2.13 -8.45 -12.47
N ILE A 67 2.77 -9.61 -12.25
CA ILE A 67 3.97 -9.73 -11.41
C ILE A 67 5.08 -8.82 -11.93
N ALA A 68 5.37 -8.85 -13.23
CA ALA A 68 6.42 -8.02 -13.83
C ALA A 68 6.15 -6.51 -13.64
N VAL A 69 4.91 -6.05 -13.87
CA VAL A 69 4.51 -4.65 -13.70
C VAL A 69 4.70 -4.21 -12.25
N VAL A 70 4.28 -5.01 -11.28
CA VAL A 70 4.38 -4.67 -9.86
C VAL A 70 5.84 -4.69 -9.39
N THR A 71 6.64 -5.64 -9.86
CA THR A 71 8.10 -5.64 -9.62
C THR A 71 8.76 -4.37 -10.16
N CYS A 72 8.43 -3.96 -11.38
CA CYS A 72 8.93 -2.70 -11.94
C CYS A 72 8.48 -1.49 -11.12
N ALA A 73 7.23 -1.46 -10.65
CA ALA A 73 6.74 -0.39 -9.79
C ALA A 73 7.53 -0.29 -8.47
N TYR A 74 7.81 -1.41 -7.81
CA TYR A 74 8.65 -1.42 -6.61
C TYR A 74 10.11 -1.04 -6.89
N ALA A 75 10.67 -1.41 -8.05
CA ALA A 75 12.00 -0.97 -8.46
C ALA A 75 12.07 0.56 -8.62
N VAL A 76 11.05 1.16 -9.25
CA VAL A 76 10.94 2.63 -9.36
C VAL A 76 10.82 3.28 -7.98
N VAL A 77 10.04 2.70 -7.06
CA VAL A 77 9.95 3.19 -5.67
C VAL A 77 11.31 3.11 -4.97
N ALA A 78 12.03 2.00 -5.10
CA ALA A 78 13.34 1.82 -4.46
C ALA A 78 14.35 2.88 -4.94
N VAL A 79 14.43 3.10 -6.25
CA VAL A 79 15.27 4.16 -6.84
C VAL A 79 14.80 5.54 -6.37
N GLY A 80 13.49 5.80 -6.40
CA GLY A 80 12.92 7.07 -5.97
C GLY A 80 13.22 7.37 -4.50
N LYS A 81 13.14 6.38 -3.62
CA LYS A 81 13.46 6.53 -2.19
C LYS A 81 14.91 6.94 -1.99
N ALA A 82 15.84 6.28 -2.67
CA ALA A 82 17.26 6.63 -2.62
C ALA A 82 17.54 8.02 -3.23
N TRP A 83 16.82 8.39 -4.28
CA TRP A 83 17.01 9.66 -4.98
C TRP A 83 16.52 10.86 -4.17
N PHE A 84 15.31 10.79 -3.62
CA PHE A 84 14.69 11.92 -2.91
C PHE A 84 15.08 12.00 -1.43
N ALA A 85 15.38 10.87 -0.80
CA ALA A 85 15.85 10.79 0.58
C ALA A 85 15.00 11.56 1.60
N VAL A 86 13.68 11.69 1.36
CA VAL A 86 12.78 12.47 2.22
C VAL A 86 12.59 11.73 3.56
N PRO A 87 12.87 12.37 4.71
CA PRO A 87 12.65 11.76 6.02
C PRO A 87 11.16 11.52 6.26
N ARG A 88 10.84 10.49 7.06
CA ARG A 88 9.45 10.19 7.44
C ARG A 88 8.93 11.20 8.48
N PRO A 89 7.60 11.36 8.60
CA PRO A 89 6.99 12.04 9.74
C PRO A 89 7.43 11.39 11.07
N PRO A 90 7.60 12.16 12.16
CA PRO A 90 8.05 11.64 13.45
C PRO A 90 7.18 10.50 14.01
N GLY A 91 5.86 10.55 13.79
CA GLY A 91 4.90 9.55 14.27
C GLY A 91 4.98 8.18 13.55
N ALA A 92 5.70 8.07 12.44
CA ALA A 92 5.86 6.82 11.70
C ALA A 92 7.09 5.99 12.17
N MET A 93 7.74 6.42 13.26
CA MET A 93 8.95 5.81 13.81
C MET A 93 8.67 5.14 15.17
N PRO A 94 9.44 4.11 15.57
CA PRO A 94 9.25 3.49 16.88
C PRO A 94 9.47 4.46 18.05
N PRO A 95 8.79 4.26 19.19
CA PRO A 95 7.79 3.22 19.46
C PRO A 95 6.37 3.58 18.96
N ALA A 96 5.58 2.57 18.60
CA ALA A 96 4.15 2.73 18.33
C ALA A 96 3.31 2.14 19.47
N ASP A 97 2.38 2.94 19.98
CA ASP A 97 1.41 2.52 20.99
C ASP A 97 0.38 1.59 20.37
N VAL A 98 0.15 0.44 21.02
CA VAL A 98 -0.83 -0.54 20.56
C VAL A 98 -2.13 -0.32 21.36
N PRO A 99 -3.27 -0.21 20.68
CA PRO A 99 -4.56 -0.08 21.35
C PRO A 99 -4.79 -1.18 22.39
N THR A 100 -5.18 -0.81 23.61
CA THR A 100 -5.29 -1.74 24.75
C THR A 100 -6.36 -2.82 24.55
N TRP A 101 -7.36 -2.55 23.73
CA TRP A 101 -8.42 -3.49 23.37
C TRP A 101 -8.02 -4.45 22.24
N LEU A 102 -6.92 -4.19 21.52
CA LEU A 102 -6.48 -5.04 20.41
C LEU A 102 -5.86 -6.31 20.98
N PRO A 103 -6.31 -7.52 20.55
CA PRO A 103 -5.73 -8.77 21.02
C PRO A 103 -4.21 -8.79 20.82
N ASN A 104 -3.46 -9.24 21.83
CA ASN A 104 -1.99 -9.29 21.79
C ASN A 104 -1.44 -10.03 20.57
N ALA A 105 -2.16 -11.03 20.05
CA ALA A 105 -1.81 -11.75 18.82
C ALA A 105 -1.73 -10.84 17.57
N LEU A 106 -2.47 -9.73 17.53
CA LEU A 106 -2.48 -8.76 16.43
C LEU A 106 -1.52 -7.59 16.65
N ALA A 107 -0.89 -7.48 17.82
CA ALA A 107 0.01 -6.37 18.13
C ALA A 107 1.24 -6.31 17.20
N GLY A 108 1.75 -7.48 16.80
CA GLY A 108 2.84 -7.57 15.81
C GLY A 108 2.40 -7.12 14.42
N TRP A 109 1.22 -7.58 13.98
CA TRP A 109 0.63 -7.16 12.71
C TRP A 109 0.38 -5.65 12.68
N PHE A 110 -0.25 -5.08 13.71
CA PHE A 110 -0.56 -3.66 13.78
C PHE A 110 0.70 -2.79 13.69
N ARG A 111 1.73 -3.13 14.48
CA ARG A 111 3.04 -2.45 14.42
C ARG A 111 3.66 -2.51 13.02
N ALA A 112 3.55 -3.66 12.34
CA ALA A 112 4.07 -3.80 10.98
C ALA A 112 3.34 -2.91 9.95
N GLN A 113 2.11 -2.46 10.24
CA GLN A 113 1.36 -1.55 9.36
C GLN A 113 1.67 -0.08 9.63
N VAL A 114 1.78 0.31 10.91
CA VAL A 114 1.99 1.73 11.30
C VAL A 114 3.46 2.13 11.30
N LEU A 115 4.36 1.21 11.62
CA LEU A 115 5.80 1.46 11.58
C LEU A 115 6.36 1.18 10.18
N SER A 116 7.38 1.92 9.81
CA SER A 116 8.17 1.59 8.65
C SER A 116 9.59 2.14 8.76
N ASP A 117 10.51 1.44 8.11
CA ASP A 117 11.88 1.88 7.92
C ASP A 117 12.07 2.67 6.61
N GLY A 118 13.23 3.33 6.52
CA GLY A 118 13.69 4.06 5.34
C GLY A 118 12.92 5.33 5.00
N PHE A 119 13.18 5.89 3.83
CA PHE A 119 12.64 7.17 3.37
C PHE A 119 11.12 7.15 3.14
N GLY A 120 10.48 8.31 3.33
CA GLY A 120 9.03 8.49 3.25
C GLY A 120 8.48 8.71 1.84
N PHE A 121 9.33 9.14 0.89
CA PHE A 121 8.91 9.43 -0.48
C PHE A 121 9.74 8.69 -1.53
N PRO A 122 9.12 8.08 -2.56
CA PRO A 122 7.68 7.89 -2.75
C PRO A 122 7.10 6.77 -1.86
N SER A 123 5.77 6.74 -1.71
CA SER A 123 5.06 5.72 -0.91
C SER A 123 5.01 4.38 -1.64
N GLY A 124 5.63 3.36 -1.04
CA GLY A 124 5.66 2.00 -1.60
C GLY A 124 4.30 1.32 -1.62
N HIS A 125 3.50 1.44 -0.56
CA HIS A 125 2.13 0.92 -0.51
C HIS A 125 1.22 1.58 -1.55
N ALA A 126 1.27 2.91 -1.67
CA ALA A 126 0.43 3.62 -2.64
C ALA A 126 0.80 3.23 -4.08
N THR A 127 2.08 3.24 -4.44
CA THR A 127 2.54 2.88 -5.78
C THR A 127 2.34 1.39 -6.08
N GLY A 128 2.70 0.51 -5.15
CA GLY A 128 2.54 -0.94 -5.29
C GLY A 128 1.07 -1.35 -5.38
N GLY A 129 0.20 -0.81 -4.52
CA GLY A 129 -1.24 -1.04 -4.56
C GLY A 129 -1.85 -0.56 -5.87
N ALA A 130 -1.56 0.67 -6.31
CA ALA A 130 -2.06 1.19 -7.59
C ALA A 130 -1.62 0.31 -8.78
N ALA A 131 -0.35 -0.10 -8.82
CA ALA A 131 0.17 -0.98 -9.86
C ALA A 131 -0.49 -2.36 -9.84
N ALA A 132 -0.63 -2.98 -8.65
CA ALA A 132 -1.16 -4.33 -8.51
C ALA A 132 -2.66 -4.40 -8.81
N TYR A 133 -3.47 -3.56 -8.17
CA TYR A 133 -4.91 -3.55 -8.40
C TYR A 133 -5.25 -3.05 -9.81
N GLY A 134 -4.48 -2.11 -10.35
CA GLY A 134 -4.58 -1.68 -11.75
C GLY A 134 -4.28 -2.81 -12.73
N ALA A 135 -3.18 -3.54 -12.51
CA ALA A 135 -2.81 -4.71 -13.32
C ALA A 135 -3.89 -5.80 -13.24
N LEU A 136 -4.41 -6.09 -12.05
CA LEU A 136 -5.52 -7.04 -11.87
C LEU A 136 -6.75 -6.61 -12.66
N ALA A 137 -7.18 -5.35 -12.53
CA ALA A 137 -8.37 -4.84 -13.22
C ALA A 137 -8.26 -4.83 -14.75
N LEU A 138 -7.05 -4.67 -15.27
CA LEU A 138 -6.78 -4.61 -16.71
C LEU A 138 -6.52 -5.99 -17.33
N LEU A 139 -5.80 -6.87 -16.64
CA LEU A 139 -5.33 -8.15 -17.20
C LEU A 139 -6.29 -9.31 -16.93
N TYR A 140 -7.07 -9.26 -15.84
CA TYR A 140 -8.13 -10.24 -15.55
C TYR A 140 -9.48 -9.73 -16.04
N ASP A 141 -9.64 -9.80 -17.36
CA ASP A 141 -10.64 -9.04 -18.11
C ASP A 141 -12.03 -9.71 -18.22
N ARG A 142 -12.13 -10.99 -17.85
CA ARG A 142 -13.37 -11.78 -17.96
C ARG A 142 -14.22 -11.76 -16.69
N VAL A 143 -13.67 -11.28 -15.56
CA VAL A 143 -14.43 -11.08 -14.32
C VAL A 143 -15.05 -9.70 -14.31
N TRP A 144 -16.38 -9.61 -14.20
CA TRP A 144 -17.13 -8.34 -14.18
C TRP A 144 -16.97 -7.50 -15.46
N THR A 145 -17.54 -6.28 -15.45
CA THR A 145 -17.35 -5.30 -16.51
C THR A 145 -16.08 -4.48 -16.28
N ARG A 146 -15.46 -3.99 -17.36
CA ARG A 146 -14.25 -3.13 -17.30
C ARG A 146 -14.43 -1.94 -16.35
N ARG A 147 -15.58 -1.27 -16.39
CA ARG A 147 -15.88 -0.13 -15.51
C ARG A 147 -15.85 -0.51 -14.03
N ARG A 148 -16.51 -1.62 -13.65
CA ARG A 148 -16.54 -2.08 -12.26
C ARG A 148 -15.15 -2.48 -11.75
N ARG A 149 -14.36 -3.17 -12.58
CA ARG A 149 -12.98 -3.52 -12.23
C ARG A 149 -12.11 -2.30 -11.98
N LEU A 150 -12.13 -1.33 -12.88
CA LEU A 150 -11.32 -0.11 -12.76
C LEU A 150 -11.76 0.76 -11.58
N LEU A 151 -13.07 0.88 -11.34
CA LEU A 151 -13.59 1.57 -10.16
C LEU A 151 -13.13 0.87 -8.87
N GLY A 152 -13.25 -0.46 -8.79
CA GLY A 152 -12.79 -1.23 -7.63
C GLY A 152 -11.29 -1.04 -7.37
N ALA A 153 -10.46 -1.15 -8.42
CA ALA A 153 -9.03 -0.91 -8.31
C ALA A 153 -8.70 0.52 -7.89
N GLY A 154 -9.39 1.52 -8.46
CA GLY A 154 -9.21 2.92 -8.10
C GLY A 154 -9.61 3.21 -6.66
N VAL A 155 -10.71 2.65 -6.18
CA VAL A 155 -11.15 2.78 -4.79
C VAL A 155 -10.14 2.18 -3.83
N ILE A 156 -9.64 0.97 -4.11
CA ILE A 156 -8.64 0.33 -3.24
C ILE A 156 -7.33 1.13 -3.24
N ALA A 157 -6.84 1.55 -4.42
CA ALA A 157 -5.62 2.33 -4.52
C ALA A 157 -5.73 3.69 -3.80
N ALA A 158 -6.86 4.38 -3.94
CA ALA A 158 -7.12 5.63 -3.25
C ALA A 158 -7.24 5.43 -1.74
N ALA A 159 -7.91 4.36 -1.29
CA ALA A 159 -8.03 4.03 0.13
C ALA A 159 -6.67 3.74 0.77
N VAL A 160 -5.79 2.99 0.08
CA VAL A 160 -4.41 2.72 0.50
C VAL A 160 -3.58 4.00 0.51
N ALA A 161 -3.72 4.86 -0.50
CA ALA A 161 -2.99 6.13 -0.51
C ALA A 161 -3.42 7.03 0.66
N ALA A 162 -4.73 7.12 0.92
CA ALA A 162 -5.27 7.85 2.05
C ALA A 162 -4.84 7.24 3.40
N SER A 163 -4.82 5.91 3.51
CA SER A 163 -4.40 5.24 4.75
C SER A 163 -2.96 5.59 5.10
N ARG A 164 -2.06 5.70 4.13
CA ARG A 164 -0.64 6.08 4.36
C ARG A 164 -0.42 7.55 4.73
N VAL A 165 -1.42 8.40 4.54
CA VAL A 165 -1.40 9.78 5.04
C VAL A 165 -1.89 9.81 6.49
N VAL A 166 -2.86 8.96 6.80
CA VAL A 166 -3.44 8.84 8.14
C VAL A 166 -2.53 8.07 9.12
N ILE A 167 -1.79 7.06 8.66
CA ILE A 167 -0.91 6.21 9.48
C ILE A 167 0.49 6.07 8.87
#